data_AF-A0A167WN22-F1
#
_entry.id   AF-A0A167WN22-F1
#
_cell.length_a   1.000
_cell.length_b   1.000
_cell.length_c   1.000
_cell.angle_alpha   90.00
_cell.angle_beta   90.00
_cell.angle_gamma   90.00
#
_symmetry.space_group_name_H-M   'P 1'
#
loop_
_entity.id
_entity.type
_entity.pdbx_description
1 polymer ?
#
loop_
_entity_poly.entity_id
_entity_poly.type
_entity_poly.pdbx_seq_one_letter_code
_entity_poly.pdbx_strand_id
1 'polypeptide(L)'
;MVFRSRWTVDIPECSLPTYIFKTPEEPVSKTFHTFVDADRPDTHYLTTFEFRLYAQRLAAGLKKAGFQDGERVLVFSPNTLFYPVVFMGVIMAGGIFTGANPTYTPRELAYQFKDSGARYLFCVDDALSTAIQAMKSLGKGKENIFVFNSEVKGGLPLPATDGCRHWTDLLVSEVEGAKYQWKNLQGPGESANTTLALNYSSGTTGLPKGVEVTHRNYITSTIQTTFWLGPQNASDASRFLGPLPMYHAMGQSVFVSCAKEKDRQMYIMTKFDFARFVAYIEKYRITSCLIVPPIAVALAKSPIVKKYDLSSMSKIVCAAAPLGMAVTKEVEAVFGNRFHVRQGWGMTEATCGHTAWRTNDDGISTSVGELLPNAELKIIDEDGVTELGVNQPGELWIRGPNIMKGYWKKPDATKQAFSEDGQWFKTGDIGYVTEEGKFYIIDRKKELIKVKGNQVAPAELEALLLQHPAVADAAVIGISREYEEFPRAYIVLKPEQEVSEKEIFEFISARVHKTKRLTGGVRFVGEIPKNPSGKILRRSLRDQVKREEGGNGMVRSML
;
A
#
# COMPACT_ATOMS: atom_id res chain seq x y z
N MET A 1 -27.49 -5.26 -9.85
CA MET A 1 -27.82 -4.30 -8.77
C MET A 1 -26.64 -3.35 -8.54
N VAL A 2 -26.88 -2.07 -8.25
CA VAL A 2 -25.83 -1.12 -7.82
C VAL A 2 -25.90 -0.93 -6.30
N PHE A 3 -24.83 -1.29 -5.60
CA PHE A 3 -24.65 -0.99 -4.19
C PHE A 3 -24.07 0.41 -4.01
N ARG A 4 -24.68 1.22 -3.15
CA ARG A 4 -24.28 2.60 -2.87
C ARG A 4 -23.85 2.72 -1.42
N SER A 5 -22.81 3.48 -1.15
CA SER A 5 -22.50 3.84 0.23
C SER A 5 -23.69 4.56 0.84
N ARG A 6 -24.03 4.19 2.08
CA ARG A 6 -24.98 4.95 2.91
C ARG A 6 -24.38 6.25 3.43
N TRP A 7 -23.09 6.47 3.19
CA TRP A 7 -22.37 7.66 3.62
C TRP A 7 -22.08 8.57 2.42
N THR A 8 -22.28 9.86 2.64
CA THR A 8 -21.96 10.91 1.68
C THR A 8 -21.18 12.00 2.41
N VAL A 9 -20.14 12.49 1.78
CA VAL A 9 -19.35 13.63 2.24
C VAL A 9 -19.16 14.63 1.11
N ASP A 10 -19.00 15.89 1.48
CA ASP A 10 -18.63 16.95 0.55
C ASP A 10 -17.14 16.85 0.20
N ILE A 11 -16.83 16.96 -1.09
CA ILE A 11 -15.47 16.90 -1.61
C ILE A 11 -15.15 18.29 -2.17
N PRO A 12 -14.31 19.09 -1.48
CA PRO A 12 -14.03 20.45 -1.88
C PRO A 12 -13.23 20.50 -3.18
N GLU A 13 -13.59 21.43 -4.06
CA GLU A 13 -12.85 21.71 -5.30
C GLU A 13 -11.65 22.61 -4.97
N CYS A 14 -10.50 21.98 -4.74
CA CYS A 14 -9.26 22.67 -4.40
C CYS A 14 -8.04 21.80 -4.71
N SER A 15 -6.83 22.37 -4.56
CA SER A 15 -5.61 21.55 -4.57
C SER A 15 -5.41 20.84 -3.23
N LEU A 16 -4.75 19.68 -3.25
CA LEU A 16 -4.40 18.93 -2.03
C LEU A 16 -3.65 19.79 -0.97
N PRO A 17 -2.65 20.63 -1.32
CA PRO A 17 -2.05 21.55 -0.35
C PRO A 17 -3.06 22.50 0.31
N THR A 18 -3.99 23.07 -0.48
CA THR A 18 -5.10 23.89 0.04
C THR A 18 -6.02 23.07 0.93
N TYR A 19 -6.34 21.82 0.59
CA TYR A 19 -7.18 20.98 1.45
C TYR A 19 -6.56 20.73 2.84
N ILE A 20 -5.25 20.54 2.90
CA ILE A 20 -4.52 20.29 4.16
C ILE A 20 -4.33 21.58 4.94
N PHE A 21 -3.76 22.61 4.32
CA PHE A 21 -3.30 23.83 4.99
C PHE A 21 -4.24 25.02 4.87
N LYS A 22 -5.32 24.93 4.09
CA LYS A 22 -6.20 26.03 3.67
C LYS A 22 -5.50 27.06 2.79
N THR A 23 -4.53 27.80 3.34
CA THR A 23 -3.76 28.82 2.63
C THR A 23 -2.26 28.69 2.92
N PRO A 24 -1.39 29.29 2.09
CA PRO A 24 0.06 29.32 2.33
C PRO A 24 0.49 29.92 3.66
N GLU A 25 -0.27 30.90 4.16
CA GLU A 25 0.03 31.63 5.40
C GLU A 25 -0.81 31.19 6.60
N GLU A 26 -1.78 30.28 6.44
CA GLU A 26 -2.70 29.86 7.52
C GLU A 26 -1.90 29.58 8.81
N PRO A 27 -2.32 30.07 9.98
CA PRO A 27 -1.66 29.71 11.23
C PRO A 27 -1.72 28.20 11.46
N VAL A 28 -0.54 27.56 11.56
CA VAL A 28 -0.38 26.13 11.86
C VAL A 28 0.48 25.95 13.11
N SER A 29 0.35 24.81 13.78
CA SER A 29 1.06 24.55 15.02
C SER A 29 2.58 24.54 14.80
N LYS A 30 3.30 25.31 15.64
CA LYS A 30 4.76 25.35 15.71
C LYS A 30 5.34 24.41 16.77
N THR A 31 4.48 23.74 17.52
CA THR A 31 4.88 22.89 18.67
C THR A 31 4.38 21.47 18.52
N PHE A 32 3.32 21.23 17.74
CA PHE A 32 2.79 19.88 17.52
C PHE A 32 3.65 19.14 16.50
N HIS A 33 4.31 18.08 16.93
CA HIS A 33 5.14 17.22 16.07
C HIS A 33 4.25 16.29 15.24
N THR A 34 3.91 16.71 14.02
CA THR A 34 3.08 15.93 13.09
C THR A 34 3.80 14.66 12.62
N PHE A 35 5.08 14.76 12.28
CA PHE A 35 5.91 13.63 11.84
C PHE A 35 7.13 13.49 12.73
N VAL A 36 7.43 12.27 13.16
CA VAL A 36 8.53 11.97 14.08
C VAL A 36 9.28 10.75 13.56
N ASP A 37 10.61 10.80 13.47
CA ASP A 37 11.43 9.61 13.24
C ASP A 37 11.38 8.72 14.49
N ALA A 38 10.85 7.51 14.36
CA ALA A 38 10.66 6.62 15.50
C ALA A 38 11.98 6.15 16.14
N ASP A 39 13.10 6.15 15.40
CA ASP A 39 14.41 5.81 15.95
C ASP A 39 15.05 7.03 16.68
N ARG A 40 14.69 8.26 16.29
CA ARG A 40 15.34 9.52 16.77
C ARG A 40 14.33 10.62 17.13
N PRO A 41 13.34 10.37 18.00
CA PRO A 41 12.18 11.25 18.17
C PRO A 41 12.50 12.63 18.75
N ASP A 42 13.57 12.76 19.53
CA ASP A 42 13.92 14.02 20.22
C ASP A 42 14.69 15.00 19.33
N THR A 43 15.22 14.53 18.20
CA THR A 43 16.08 15.33 17.30
C THR A 43 15.59 15.36 15.86
N HIS A 44 14.75 14.41 15.46
CA HIS A 44 14.27 14.25 14.09
C HIS A 44 12.75 14.21 14.10
N TYR A 45 12.15 15.39 14.03
CA TYR A 45 10.73 15.57 13.90
C TYR A 45 10.43 16.76 13.00
N LEU A 46 9.18 16.85 12.55
CA LEU A 46 8.63 18.00 11.87
C LEU A 46 7.36 18.40 12.59
N THR A 47 7.34 19.63 13.09
CA THR A 47 6.11 20.29 13.48
C THR A 47 5.20 20.50 12.26
N THR A 48 3.91 20.76 12.47
CA THR A 48 3.01 21.11 11.35
C THR A 48 3.53 22.30 10.54
N PHE A 49 4.11 23.30 11.23
CA PHE A 49 4.75 24.45 10.62
C PHE A 49 5.98 24.06 9.79
N GLU A 50 6.93 23.30 10.35
CA GLU A 50 8.14 22.89 9.64
C GLU A 50 7.81 22.02 8.42
N PHE A 51 6.86 21.09 8.56
CA PHE A 51 6.38 20.28 7.44
C PHE A 51 5.92 21.15 6.26
N ARG A 52 5.04 22.13 6.52
CA ARG A 52 4.59 23.06 5.48
C ARG A 52 5.73 23.90 4.92
N LEU A 53 6.56 24.47 5.80
CA LEU A 53 7.63 25.37 5.41
C LEU A 53 8.66 24.67 4.53
N TYR A 54 9.10 23.46 4.90
CA TYR A 54 10.02 22.68 4.07
C TYR A 54 9.40 22.31 2.72
N ALA A 55 8.11 21.97 2.67
CA ALA A 55 7.43 21.69 1.41
C ALA A 55 7.39 22.94 0.51
N GLN A 56 7.09 24.12 1.07
CA GLN A 56 7.13 25.40 0.36
C GLN A 56 8.54 25.76 -0.13
N ARG A 57 9.57 25.56 0.71
CA ARG A 57 10.98 25.79 0.36
C ARG A 57 11.40 24.90 -0.82
N LEU A 58 11.02 23.62 -0.78
CA LEU A 58 11.30 22.70 -1.89
C LEU A 58 10.55 23.11 -3.15
N ALA A 59 9.27 23.50 -3.03
CA ALA A 59 8.47 23.91 -4.18
C ALA A 59 9.07 25.15 -4.88
N ALA A 60 9.42 26.18 -4.10
CA ALA A 60 10.07 27.38 -4.60
C ALA A 60 11.41 27.07 -5.29
N GLY A 61 12.25 26.23 -4.68
CA GLY A 61 13.54 25.87 -5.26
C GLY A 61 13.43 25.00 -6.50
N LEU A 62 12.44 24.10 -6.58
CA LEU A 62 12.11 23.39 -7.82
C LEU A 62 11.76 24.37 -8.94
N LYS A 63 10.87 25.34 -8.70
CA LYS A 63 10.52 26.37 -9.71
C LYS A 63 11.75 27.17 -10.13
N LYS A 64 12.61 27.56 -9.18
CA LYS A 64 13.88 28.27 -9.44
C LYS A 64 14.88 27.45 -10.25
N ALA A 65 14.90 26.13 -10.07
CA ALA A 65 15.65 25.19 -10.89
C ALA A 65 15.02 24.93 -12.26
N GLY A 66 13.96 25.68 -12.63
CA GLY A 66 13.27 25.61 -13.92
C GLY A 66 12.28 24.45 -14.04
N PHE A 67 11.83 23.87 -12.92
CA PHE A 67 10.82 22.82 -12.92
C PHE A 67 9.44 23.37 -13.34
N GLN A 68 8.82 22.71 -14.32
CA GLN A 68 7.57 23.14 -14.93
C GLN A 68 6.38 22.34 -14.41
N ASP A 69 5.19 22.92 -14.56
CA ASP A 69 3.94 22.28 -14.16
C ASP A 69 3.77 20.96 -14.92
N GLY A 70 3.28 19.95 -14.21
CA GLY A 70 3.14 18.59 -14.69
C GLY A 70 4.43 17.80 -14.74
N GLU A 71 5.63 18.36 -14.54
CA GLU A 71 6.89 17.59 -14.45
C GLU A 71 6.89 16.61 -13.28
N ARG A 72 7.65 15.52 -13.41
CA ARG A 72 7.66 14.43 -12.42
C ARG A 72 8.96 14.40 -11.63
N VAL A 73 8.83 14.17 -10.33
CA VAL A 73 9.95 13.76 -9.45
C VAL A 73 9.72 12.31 -9.04
N LEU A 74 10.69 11.45 -9.36
CA LEU A 74 10.69 10.06 -8.91
C LEU A 74 11.47 9.95 -7.61
N VAL A 75 10.84 9.38 -6.58
CA VAL A 75 11.46 9.15 -5.27
C VAL A 75 11.71 7.66 -5.08
N PHE A 76 12.99 7.28 -5.10
CA PHE A 76 13.50 5.92 -4.92
C PHE A 76 14.16 5.84 -3.53
N SER A 77 13.32 5.69 -2.51
CA SER A 77 13.73 5.73 -1.10
C SER A 77 12.80 4.85 -0.25
N PRO A 78 13.31 4.22 0.82
CA PRO A 78 12.48 3.72 1.90
C PRO A 78 11.79 4.88 2.65
N ASN A 79 11.10 4.57 3.74
CA ASN A 79 10.49 5.57 4.60
C ASN A 79 11.58 6.48 5.19
N THR A 80 11.31 7.78 5.22
CA THR A 80 12.22 8.80 5.78
C THR A 80 11.38 9.98 6.26
N LEU A 81 11.90 10.76 7.23
CA LEU A 81 11.16 11.85 7.86
C LEU A 81 10.67 12.89 6.84
N PHE A 82 11.48 13.19 5.83
CA PHE A 82 11.18 14.19 4.79
C PHE A 82 10.42 13.62 3.58
N TYR A 83 9.99 12.35 3.59
CA TYR A 83 9.19 11.79 2.50
C TYR A 83 7.88 12.56 2.28
N PRO A 84 7.10 12.90 3.34
CA PRO A 84 5.91 13.75 3.19
C PRO A 84 6.25 15.14 2.64
N VAL A 85 7.40 15.71 3.02
CA VAL A 85 7.87 17.01 2.53
C VAL A 85 8.10 16.98 1.03
N VAL A 86 8.79 15.96 0.51
CA VAL A 86 9.04 15.83 -0.93
C VAL A 86 7.74 15.62 -1.69
N PHE A 87 6.87 14.72 -1.20
CA PHE A 87 5.54 14.52 -1.78
C PHE A 87 4.77 15.84 -1.88
N MET A 88 4.67 16.58 -0.78
CA MET A 88 3.90 17.82 -0.73
C MET A 88 4.56 18.96 -1.53
N GLY A 89 5.88 19.11 -1.46
CA GLY A 89 6.62 20.17 -2.16
C GLY A 89 6.58 20.01 -3.67
N VAL A 90 6.64 18.78 -4.20
CA VAL A 90 6.46 18.50 -5.63
C VAL A 90 5.06 18.92 -6.09
N ILE A 91 4.03 18.59 -5.30
CA ILE A 91 2.64 18.94 -5.60
C ILE A 91 2.42 20.46 -5.52
N MET A 92 2.97 21.12 -4.50
CA MET A 92 2.94 22.59 -4.36
C MET A 92 3.60 23.29 -5.55
N ALA A 93 4.65 22.69 -6.13
CA ALA A 93 5.32 23.18 -7.34
C ALA A 93 4.52 22.99 -8.65
N GLY A 94 3.31 22.43 -8.58
CA GLY A 94 2.52 22.04 -9.75
C GLY A 94 3.00 20.75 -10.42
N GLY A 95 3.88 20.00 -9.76
CA GLY A 95 4.46 18.76 -10.24
C GLY A 95 3.64 17.51 -9.93
N ILE A 96 4.17 16.38 -10.40
CA ILE A 96 3.61 15.05 -10.20
C ILE A 96 4.62 14.18 -9.45
N PHE A 97 4.23 13.67 -8.30
CA PHE A 97 5.04 12.75 -7.51
C PHE A 97 5.00 11.32 -8.08
N THR A 98 6.10 10.56 -8.01
CA THR A 98 6.05 9.10 -8.24
C THR A 98 7.00 8.37 -7.30
N GLY A 99 6.48 7.42 -6.53
CA GLY A 99 7.28 6.59 -5.64
C GLY A 99 7.75 5.32 -6.33
N ALA A 100 9.02 4.96 -6.17
CA ALA A 100 9.57 3.68 -6.60
C ALA A 100 9.91 2.81 -5.39
N ASN A 101 9.76 1.50 -5.55
CA ASN A 101 10.17 0.54 -4.54
C ASN A 101 11.70 0.62 -4.39
N PRO A 102 12.24 0.89 -3.18
CA PRO A 102 13.68 1.03 -2.94
C PRO A 102 14.49 -0.26 -3.21
N THR A 103 13.82 -1.40 -3.39
CA THR A 103 14.48 -2.68 -3.71
C THR A 103 14.60 -2.97 -5.20
N TYR A 104 14.19 -2.05 -6.08
CA TYR A 104 14.30 -2.24 -7.52
C TYR A 104 15.75 -2.38 -7.99
N THR A 105 15.94 -3.24 -8.98
CA THR A 105 17.16 -3.33 -9.76
C THR A 105 17.35 -2.08 -10.63
N PRO A 106 18.57 -1.81 -11.14
CA PRO A 106 18.80 -0.68 -12.05
C PRO A 106 17.86 -0.68 -13.27
N ARG A 107 17.55 -1.88 -13.80
CA ARG A 107 16.65 -2.04 -14.96
C ARG A 107 15.21 -1.65 -14.64
N GLU A 108 14.69 -2.08 -13.49
CA GLU A 108 13.33 -1.77 -13.05
C GLU A 108 13.17 -0.27 -12.73
N LEU A 109 14.18 0.31 -12.07
CA LEU A 109 14.22 1.75 -11.80
C LEU A 109 14.30 2.57 -13.10
N ALA A 110 15.17 2.18 -14.04
CA ALA A 110 15.28 2.83 -15.34
C ALA A 110 13.96 2.75 -16.14
N TYR A 111 13.28 1.61 -16.08
CA TYR A 111 11.96 1.46 -16.68
C TYR A 111 10.96 2.48 -16.12
N GLN A 112 10.79 2.54 -14.79
CA GLN A 112 9.83 3.47 -14.17
C GLN A 112 10.20 4.93 -14.41
N PHE A 113 11.48 5.29 -14.31
CA PHE A 113 11.95 6.66 -14.57
C PHE A 113 11.61 7.11 -16.01
N LYS A 114 11.87 6.23 -16.99
CA LYS A 114 11.56 6.49 -18.40
C LYS A 114 10.06 6.56 -18.66
N ASP A 115 9.30 5.61 -18.12
CA ASP A 115 7.85 5.48 -18.34
C ASP A 115 7.08 6.67 -17.73
N SER A 116 7.42 7.05 -16.48
CA SER A 116 6.83 8.22 -15.81
C SER A 116 7.28 9.55 -16.45
N GLY A 117 8.38 9.52 -17.20
CA GLY A 117 9.03 10.70 -17.75
C GLY A 117 9.57 11.61 -16.65
N ALA A 118 10.05 11.06 -15.53
CA ALA A 118 10.62 11.87 -14.45
C ALA A 118 11.77 12.76 -14.95
N ARG A 119 11.83 13.98 -14.41
CA ARG A 119 12.93 14.92 -14.63
C ARG A 119 14.02 14.73 -13.60
N TYR A 120 13.62 14.54 -12.34
CA TYR A 120 14.52 14.35 -11.22
C TYR A 120 14.29 13.01 -10.53
N LEU A 121 15.37 12.40 -10.08
CA LEU A 121 15.43 11.18 -9.29
C LEU A 121 15.95 11.51 -7.90
N PHE A 122 15.11 11.40 -6.88
CA PHE A 122 15.52 11.55 -5.48
C PHE A 122 15.79 10.14 -4.95
N CYS A 123 16.99 9.90 -4.43
CA CYS A 123 17.46 8.56 -4.06
C CYS A 123 18.17 8.57 -2.71
N VAL A 124 17.86 7.59 -1.84
CA VAL A 124 18.61 7.42 -0.59
C VAL A 124 20.06 7.00 -0.85
N ASP A 125 20.98 7.39 0.03
CA ASP A 125 22.42 7.13 -0.08
C ASP A 125 22.71 5.65 -0.38
N ASP A 126 22.10 4.73 0.37
CA ASP A 126 22.28 3.28 0.23
C ASP A 126 21.93 2.74 -1.16
N ALA A 127 21.09 3.46 -1.91
CA ALA A 127 20.62 3.05 -3.23
C ALA A 127 21.20 3.92 -4.38
N LEU A 128 22.15 4.82 -4.07
CA LEU A 128 22.72 5.77 -5.01
C LEU A 128 23.44 5.08 -6.19
N SER A 129 24.16 3.99 -5.93
CA SER A 129 24.85 3.23 -6.98
C SER A 129 23.86 2.63 -8.00
N THR A 130 22.73 2.09 -7.53
CA THR A 130 21.63 1.59 -8.38
C THR A 130 21.01 2.72 -9.19
N ALA A 131 20.77 3.89 -8.58
CA ALA A 131 20.26 5.07 -9.27
C ALA A 131 21.21 5.56 -10.39
N ILE A 132 22.51 5.67 -10.11
CA ILE A 132 23.51 6.07 -11.11
C ILE A 132 23.54 5.08 -12.28
N GLN A 133 23.52 3.77 -12.00
CA GLN A 133 23.48 2.74 -13.05
C GLN A 133 22.22 2.83 -13.90
N ALA A 134 21.05 3.00 -13.27
CA ALA A 134 19.78 3.17 -13.96
C ALA A 134 19.80 4.38 -14.90
N MET A 135 20.23 5.54 -14.40
CA MET A 135 20.29 6.78 -15.17
C MET A 135 21.31 6.72 -16.31
N LYS A 136 22.48 6.12 -16.07
CA LYS A 136 23.50 5.88 -17.11
C LYS A 136 22.94 5.01 -18.24
N SER A 137 22.16 3.97 -17.93
CA SER A 137 21.53 3.11 -18.95
C SER A 137 20.51 3.84 -19.84
N LEU A 138 19.99 4.99 -19.37
CA LEU A 138 19.09 5.87 -20.10
C LEU A 138 19.80 7.04 -20.81
N GLY A 139 21.14 7.09 -20.77
CA GLY A 139 21.92 8.21 -21.29
C GLY A 139 21.70 9.51 -20.50
N LYS A 140 21.31 9.42 -19.22
CA LYS A 140 21.12 10.56 -18.31
C LYS A 140 22.31 10.72 -17.39
N GLY A 141 22.65 11.96 -17.05
CA GLY A 141 23.77 12.28 -16.17
C GLY A 141 23.35 12.38 -14.70
N LYS A 142 24.35 12.64 -13.85
CA LYS A 142 24.20 12.74 -12.39
C LYS A 142 23.44 14.00 -11.96
N GLU A 143 23.36 15.00 -12.82
CA GLU A 143 22.62 16.25 -12.61
C GLU A 143 21.11 16.06 -12.41
N ASN A 144 20.58 14.93 -12.89
CA ASN A 144 19.19 14.52 -12.69
C ASN A 144 18.96 13.80 -11.35
N ILE A 145 20.02 13.45 -10.61
CA ILE A 145 19.95 12.67 -9.37
C ILE A 145 20.18 13.61 -8.18
N PHE A 146 19.32 13.47 -7.18
CA PHE A 146 19.48 14.10 -5.87
C PHE A 146 19.55 13.03 -4.79
N VAL A 147 20.58 13.09 -3.95
CA VAL A 147 20.69 12.29 -2.73
C VAL A 147 19.62 12.76 -1.75
N PHE A 148 18.85 11.83 -1.19
CA PHE A 148 17.66 12.09 -0.39
C PHE A 148 17.65 11.25 0.90
N ASN A 149 17.93 11.91 2.01
CA ASN A 149 17.88 11.34 3.35
C ASN A 149 17.27 12.33 4.36
N SER A 150 17.22 11.92 5.64
CA SER A 150 16.67 12.74 6.72
C SER A 150 17.65 13.74 7.33
N GLU A 151 18.88 13.83 6.82
CA GLU A 151 19.86 14.77 7.34
C GLU A 151 19.56 16.17 6.77
N VAL A 152 19.11 17.07 7.64
CA VAL A 152 18.89 18.49 7.33
C VAL A 152 19.47 19.29 8.50
N LYS A 153 20.81 19.36 8.56
CA LYS A 153 21.56 20.09 9.59
C LYS A 153 21.69 21.58 9.21
N GLY A 154 22.08 22.43 10.16
CA GLY A 154 22.22 23.88 10.00
C GLY A 154 23.24 24.39 8.96
N GLY A 155 23.84 23.52 8.15
CA GLY A 155 24.74 23.85 7.04
C GLY A 155 24.16 23.39 5.70
N LEU A 156 23.07 24.01 5.26
CA LEU A 156 22.47 23.76 3.94
C LEU A 156 23.13 24.66 2.87
N PRO A 157 23.33 24.17 1.63
CA PRO A 157 23.09 22.79 1.20
C PRO A 157 24.10 21.79 1.78
N LEU A 158 23.66 20.53 1.97
CA LEU A 158 24.58 19.46 2.32
C LEU A 158 25.48 19.09 1.12
N PRO A 159 26.70 18.56 1.38
CA PRO A 159 27.63 18.19 0.32
C PRO A 159 27.06 17.14 -0.64
N ALA A 160 27.52 17.21 -1.90
CA ALA A 160 27.25 16.18 -2.91
C ALA A 160 27.93 14.85 -2.55
N THR A 161 27.27 13.73 -2.87
CA THR A 161 27.82 12.37 -2.71
C THR A 161 27.99 11.75 -4.09
N ASP A 162 29.17 11.20 -4.38
CA ASP A 162 29.50 10.62 -5.70
C ASP A 162 29.20 11.53 -6.89
N GLY A 163 29.31 12.85 -6.73
CA GLY A 163 28.98 13.84 -7.76
C GLY A 163 27.48 14.02 -8.04
N CYS A 164 26.61 13.41 -7.24
CA CYS A 164 25.18 13.69 -7.21
C CYS A 164 24.88 14.73 -6.14
N ARG A 165 24.10 15.75 -6.49
CA ARG A 165 23.71 16.83 -5.57
C ARG A 165 22.85 16.30 -4.43
N HIS A 166 22.82 16.98 -3.29
CA HIS A 166 21.86 16.65 -2.24
C HIS A 166 20.52 17.35 -2.51
N TRP A 167 19.39 16.76 -2.13
CA TRP A 167 18.07 17.35 -2.36
C TRP A 167 17.90 18.72 -1.69
N THR A 168 18.68 18.99 -0.63
CA THR A 168 18.74 20.28 0.06
C THR A 168 19.25 21.42 -0.83
N ASP A 169 19.92 21.12 -1.94
CA ASP A 169 20.30 22.12 -2.95
C ASP A 169 19.08 22.79 -3.59
N LEU A 170 17.92 22.12 -3.52
CA LEU A 170 16.64 22.64 -3.98
C LEU A 170 15.84 23.32 -2.87
N LEU A 171 16.38 23.45 -1.65
CA LEU A 171 15.72 24.22 -0.61
C LEU A 171 16.18 25.67 -0.68
N VAL A 172 15.22 26.58 -0.93
CA VAL A 172 15.47 28.01 -0.76
C VAL A 172 15.54 28.38 0.74
N SER A 173 15.89 29.64 1.04
CA SER A 173 15.86 30.14 2.42
C SER A 173 14.46 30.04 3.04
N GLU A 174 14.36 30.01 4.37
CA GLU A 174 13.06 29.98 5.05
C GLU A 174 12.20 31.20 4.72
N VAL A 175 12.81 32.38 4.61
CA VAL A 175 12.12 33.63 4.25
C VAL A 175 11.56 33.58 2.82
N GLU A 176 12.31 33.00 1.88
CA GLU A 176 11.85 32.81 0.50
C GLU A 176 10.74 31.75 0.42
N GLY A 177 10.92 30.62 1.11
CA GLY A 177 9.94 29.54 1.15
C GLY A 177 8.62 29.95 1.80
N ALA A 178 8.66 30.68 2.91
CA ALA A 178 7.45 31.15 3.61
C ALA A 178 6.55 32.07 2.75
N LYS A 179 7.09 32.66 1.68
CA LYS A 179 6.35 33.50 0.73
C LYS A 179 5.78 32.71 -0.46
N TYR A 180 6.13 31.43 -0.59
CA TYR A 180 5.75 30.63 -1.74
C TYR A 180 4.24 30.36 -1.79
N GLN A 181 3.61 30.76 -2.89
CA GLN A 181 2.21 30.55 -3.18
C GLN A 181 2.05 29.34 -4.11
N TRP A 182 1.41 28.28 -3.63
CA TRP A 182 1.00 27.18 -4.50
C TRP A 182 -0.30 27.53 -5.22
N LYS A 183 -0.54 26.89 -6.37
CA LYS A 183 -1.80 27.06 -7.11
C LYS A 183 -2.95 26.37 -6.37
N ASN A 184 -4.05 27.10 -6.16
CA ASN A 184 -5.31 26.51 -5.74
C ASN A 184 -6.15 26.14 -6.97
N LEU A 185 -6.64 24.90 -7.04
CA LEU A 185 -7.41 24.39 -8.18
C LEU A 185 -8.91 24.57 -7.93
N GLN A 186 -9.44 25.77 -8.20
CA GLN A 186 -10.82 26.15 -7.89
C GLN A 186 -11.75 26.13 -9.11
N GLY A 187 -11.19 25.94 -10.33
CA GLY A 187 -11.99 25.84 -11.54
C GLY A 187 -12.88 24.58 -11.52
N PRO A 188 -14.06 24.59 -12.18
CA PRO A 188 -14.92 23.41 -12.27
C PRO A 188 -14.17 22.18 -12.81
N GLY A 189 -14.01 21.15 -11.98
CA GLY A 189 -13.32 19.92 -12.34
C GLY A 189 -11.80 20.03 -12.48
N GLU A 190 -11.19 21.15 -12.10
CA GLU A 190 -9.74 21.35 -12.21
C GLU A 190 -8.99 20.35 -11.30
N SER A 191 -9.44 20.18 -10.05
CA SER A 191 -8.85 19.21 -9.11
C SER A 191 -9.04 17.76 -9.55
N ALA A 192 -10.11 17.48 -10.30
CA ALA A 192 -10.41 16.15 -10.85
C ALA A 192 -9.57 15.81 -12.09
N ASN A 193 -9.05 16.82 -12.80
CA ASN A 193 -8.32 16.64 -14.04
C ASN A 193 -6.81 16.81 -13.90
N THR A 194 -6.34 17.48 -12.85
CA THR A 194 -4.91 17.65 -12.56
C THR A 194 -4.37 16.46 -11.79
N THR A 195 -3.52 15.66 -12.45
CA THR A 195 -2.76 14.56 -11.85
C THR A 195 -1.74 15.13 -10.86
N LEU A 196 -1.64 14.54 -9.66
CA LEU A 196 -0.63 14.90 -8.64
C LEU A 196 0.33 13.75 -8.32
N ALA A 197 -0.04 12.51 -8.64
CA ALA A 197 0.84 11.37 -8.47
C ALA A 197 0.67 10.32 -9.58
N LEU A 198 1.80 9.67 -9.92
CA LEU A 198 1.83 8.41 -10.64
C LEU A 198 2.23 7.30 -9.67
N ASN A 199 1.25 6.56 -9.18
CA ASN A 199 1.50 5.41 -8.32
C ASN A 199 1.61 4.15 -9.17
N TYR A 200 2.77 3.49 -9.16
CA TYR A 200 2.95 2.30 -9.97
C TYR A 200 2.30 1.09 -9.32
N SER A 201 1.29 0.53 -9.99
CA SER A 201 0.68 -0.74 -9.56
C SER A 201 1.69 -1.87 -9.76
N SER A 202 1.93 -2.71 -8.74
CA SER A 202 2.71 -3.94 -8.91
C SER A 202 1.95 -4.89 -9.83
N GLY A 203 2.19 -4.79 -11.14
CA GLY A 203 1.52 -5.59 -12.15
C GLY A 203 1.69 -7.07 -11.82
N THR A 204 0.59 -7.75 -11.52
CA THR A 204 0.60 -9.18 -11.19
C THR A 204 0.62 -10.06 -12.45
N THR A 205 0.61 -9.46 -13.66
CA THR A 205 0.67 -10.13 -14.98
C THR A 205 1.56 -9.42 -16.01
N GLY A 206 2.21 -8.30 -15.67
CA GLY A 206 2.98 -7.49 -16.63
C GLY A 206 3.85 -6.42 -15.97
N LEU A 207 4.47 -5.56 -16.79
CA LEU A 207 5.26 -4.44 -16.29
C LEU A 207 4.40 -3.48 -15.44
N PRO A 208 4.95 -2.90 -14.36
CA PRO A 208 4.25 -1.91 -13.55
C PRO A 208 3.69 -0.76 -14.40
N LYS A 209 2.44 -0.34 -14.14
CA LYS A 209 1.78 0.77 -14.86
C LYS A 209 1.63 1.96 -13.91
N GLY A 210 1.92 3.16 -14.39
CA GLY A 210 1.68 4.40 -13.64
C GLY A 210 0.19 4.70 -13.57
N VAL A 211 -0.41 4.61 -12.39
CA VAL A 211 -1.80 5.02 -12.13
C VAL A 211 -1.84 6.52 -11.93
N GLU A 212 -2.60 7.23 -12.78
CA GLU A 212 -2.80 8.67 -12.67
C GLU A 212 -3.80 8.99 -11.57
N VAL A 213 -3.31 9.57 -10.47
CA VAL A 213 -4.11 9.97 -9.33
C VAL A 213 -4.14 11.48 -9.24
N THR A 214 -5.35 12.05 -9.13
CA THR A 214 -5.60 13.50 -9.18
C THR A 214 -5.67 14.12 -7.79
N HIS A 215 -5.70 15.46 -7.71
CA HIS A 215 -5.96 16.16 -6.44
C HIS A 215 -7.29 15.74 -5.82
N ARG A 216 -8.36 15.67 -6.62
CA ARG A 216 -9.68 15.23 -6.13
C ARG A 216 -9.64 13.81 -5.59
N ASN A 217 -8.89 12.91 -6.24
CA ASN A 217 -8.75 11.53 -5.76
C ASN A 217 -8.09 11.47 -4.38
N TYR A 218 -6.98 12.18 -4.16
CA TYR A 218 -6.32 12.21 -2.84
C TYR A 218 -7.14 12.93 -1.79
N ILE A 219 -7.80 14.04 -2.12
CA ILE A 219 -8.69 14.75 -1.18
C ILE A 219 -9.80 13.80 -0.73
N THR A 220 -10.44 13.11 -1.69
CA THR A 220 -11.46 12.09 -1.41
C THR A 220 -10.91 10.98 -0.52
N SER A 221 -9.79 10.36 -0.90
CA SER A 221 -9.15 9.29 -0.12
C SER A 221 -8.76 9.76 1.28
N THR A 222 -8.33 11.01 1.43
CA THR A 222 -7.99 11.60 2.74
C THR A 222 -9.24 11.76 3.60
N ILE A 223 -10.34 12.29 3.05
CA ILE A 223 -11.62 12.39 3.76
C ILE A 223 -12.09 11.00 4.17
N GLN A 224 -12.09 10.03 3.25
CA GLN A 224 -12.52 8.65 3.51
C GLN A 224 -11.63 7.96 4.55
N THR A 225 -10.32 8.18 4.51
CA THR A 225 -9.35 7.64 5.48
C THR A 225 -9.54 8.27 6.85
N THR A 226 -9.69 9.60 6.94
CA THR A 226 -9.99 10.31 8.20
C THR A 226 -11.32 9.88 8.78
N PHE A 227 -12.36 9.78 7.96
CA PHE A 227 -13.70 9.36 8.36
C PHE A 227 -13.72 8.00 9.06
N TRP A 228 -12.71 7.19 8.79
CA TRP A 228 -12.59 5.82 9.25
C TRP A 228 -11.49 5.61 10.32
N LEU A 229 -10.27 6.08 10.06
CA LEU A 229 -9.16 6.03 11.01
C LEU A 229 -9.24 7.09 12.10
N GLY A 230 -9.97 8.17 11.85
CA GLY A 230 -10.10 9.31 12.75
C GLY A 230 -10.56 8.91 14.16
N PRO A 231 -10.25 9.76 15.14
CA PRO A 231 -10.76 9.57 16.49
C PRO A 231 -12.29 9.67 16.47
N GLN A 232 -12.97 8.76 17.17
CA GLN A 232 -14.42 8.87 17.34
C GLN A 232 -14.79 9.94 18.39
N ASN A 233 -13.85 10.28 19.28
CA ASN A 233 -14.00 11.29 20.33
C ASN A 233 -12.83 12.30 20.27
N ALA A 234 -13.13 13.59 20.45
CA ALA A 234 -12.17 14.70 20.33
C ALA A 234 -11.04 14.71 21.38
N SER A 235 -11.12 13.89 22.44
CA SER A 235 -10.13 13.82 23.53
C SER A 235 -8.94 12.89 23.25
N ASP A 236 -9.00 12.08 22.20
CA ASP A 236 -7.99 11.05 21.96
C ASP A 236 -6.86 11.59 21.08
N ALA A 237 -5.82 12.14 21.72
CA ALA A 237 -4.55 12.39 21.03
C ALA A 237 -4.08 11.08 20.36
N SER A 238 -4.14 11.06 19.02
CA SER A 238 -3.93 9.83 18.26
C SER A 238 -2.48 9.73 17.84
N ARG A 239 -1.79 8.72 18.39
CA ARG A 239 -0.40 8.40 18.04
C ARG A 239 -0.41 7.23 17.08
N PHE A 240 -0.06 7.52 15.85
CA PHE A 240 -0.05 6.57 14.76
C PHE A 240 1.36 6.06 14.52
N LEU A 241 1.56 4.75 14.46
CA LEU A 241 2.82 4.18 13.98
C LEU A 241 2.72 3.92 12.47
N GLY A 242 3.69 4.43 11.72
CA GLY A 242 3.77 4.30 10.26
C GLY A 242 4.79 3.27 9.78
N PRO A 243 4.46 1.95 9.80
CA PRO A 243 5.35 0.89 9.35
C PRO A 243 5.30 0.66 7.83
N LEU A 244 4.30 1.24 7.15
CA LEU A 244 4.01 0.92 5.75
C LEU A 244 4.86 1.74 4.78
N PRO A 245 5.21 1.19 3.62
CA PRO A 245 6.04 1.90 2.66
C PRO A 245 5.38 3.17 2.10
N MET A 246 6.04 4.32 2.28
CA MET A 246 5.58 5.64 1.85
C MET A 246 5.63 5.84 0.34
N TYR A 247 6.39 5.03 -0.40
CA TYR A 247 6.36 5.03 -1.87
C TYR A 247 5.07 4.41 -2.43
N HIS A 248 4.30 3.69 -1.62
CA HIS A 248 3.04 3.05 -2.02
C HIS A 248 1.83 3.90 -1.60
N ALA A 249 0.75 3.87 -2.40
CA ALA A 249 -0.46 4.68 -2.18
C ALA A 249 -1.02 4.55 -0.75
N MET A 250 -0.94 3.37 -0.14
CA MET A 250 -1.39 3.14 1.24
C MET A 250 -0.58 3.92 2.29
N GLY A 251 0.75 3.92 2.19
CA GLY A 251 1.57 4.75 3.08
C GLY A 251 1.31 6.23 2.87
N GLN A 252 1.05 6.63 1.61
CA GLN A 252 0.72 8.00 1.23
C GLN A 252 -0.62 8.47 1.82
N SER A 253 -1.70 7.70 1.65
CA SER A 253 -3.02 8.04 2.23
C SER A 253 -2.96 8.21 3.75
N VAL A 254 -2.14 7.40 4.44
CA VAL A 254 -1.96 7.50 5.90
C VAL A 254 -1.22 8.77 6.31
N PHE A 255 -0.06 9.08 5.73
CA PHE A 255 0.69 10.27 6.14
C PHE A 255 -0.03 11.56 5.72
N VAL A 256 -0.72 11.57 4.56
CA VAL A 256 -1.51 12.72 4.11
C VAL A 256 -2.68 12.98 5.06
N SER A 257 -3.38 11.92 5.50
CA SER A 257 -4.41 12.08 6.51
C SER A 257 -3.85 12.49 7.88
N CYS A 258 -2.61 12.09 8.24
CA CYS A 258 -2.00 12.55 9.50
C CYS A 258 -1.69 14.05 9.44
N ALA A 259 -1.23 14.54 8.30
CA ALA A 259 -1.00 15.96 8.08
C ALA A 259 -2.30 16.80 8.14
N LYS A 260 -3.44 16.21 7.79
CA LYS A 260 -4.74 16.90 7.80
C LYS A 260 -5.33 17.04 9.21
N GLU A 261 -5.16 16.03 10.05
CA GLU A 261 -5.69 16.00 11.41
C GLU A 261 -4.82 16.84 12.36
N LYS A 262 -5.43 17.80 13.06
CA LYS A 262 -4.71 18.77 13.89
C LYS A 262 -3.95 18.15 15.07
N ASP A 263 -4.37 16.99 15.53
CA ASP A 263 -3.84 16.33 16.75
C ASP A 263 -3.44 14.87 16.52
N ARG A 264 -3.06 14.52 15.27
CA ARG A 264 -2.57 13.18 14.94
C ARG A 264 -1.07 13.19 14.65
N GLN A 265 -0.32 12.57 15.54
CA GLN A 265 1.13 12.44 15.43
C GLN A 265 1.48 11.11 14.78
N MET A 266 2.36 11.12 13.79
CA MET A 266 2.86 9.92 13.12
C MET A 266 4.32 9.67 13.50
N TYR A 267 4.57 8.52 14.13
CA TYR A 267 5.91 7.96 14.30
C TYR A 267 6.25 7.16 13.04
N ILE A 268 7.18 7.68 12.24
CA ILE A 268 7.63 7.07 10.99
C ILE A 268 8.67 6.01 11.32
N MET A 269 8.38 4.79 10.92
CA MET A 269 9.34 3.70 10.97
C MET A 269 10.09 3.66 9.63
N THR A 270 11.36 4.06 9.66
CA THR A 270 12.21 4.22 8.45
C THR A 270 12.46 2.88 7.75
N LYS A 271 12.67 1.83 8.54
CA LYS A 271 12.81 0.45 8.10
C LYS A 271 11.96 -0.45 8.98
N PHE A 272 11.19 -1.35 8.37
CA PHE A 272 10.42 -2.32 9.13
C PHE A 272 11.34 -3.34 9.82
N ASP A 273 11.09 -3.53 11.10
CA ASP A 273 11.71 -4.50 12.01
C ASP A 273 10.68 -4.84 13.08
N PHE A 274 10.30 -6.11 13.18
CA PHE A 274 9.16 -6.49 14.03
C PHE A 274 9.43 -6.25 15.53
N ALA A 275 10.67 -6.41 16.00
CA ALA A 275 11.01 -6.17 17.40
C ALA A 275 10.91 -4.68 17.75
N ARG A 276 11.41 -3.80 16.88
CA ARG A 276 11.22 -2.35 17.03
C ARG A 276 9.76 -1.95 16.91
N PHE A 277 8.98 -2.58 16.03
CA PHE A 277 7.56 -2.29 15.88
C PHE A 277 6.81 -2.46 17.21
N VAL A 278 6.99 -3.59 17.91
CA VAL A 278 6.34 -3.81 19.22
C VAL A 278 6.93 -2.91 20.32
N ALA A 279 8.24 -2.67 20.30
CA ALA A 279 8.88 -1.76 21.26
C ALA A 279 8.39 -0.31 21.12
N TYR A 280 8.13 0.15 19.90
CA TYR A 280 7.59 1.48 19.63
C TYR A 280 6.14 1.65 20.07
N ILE A 281 5.35 0.58 20.02
CA ILE A 281 3.99 0.61 20.57
C ILE A 281 4.03 0.97 22.05
N GLU A 282 4.85 0.27 22.84
CA GLU A 282 5.02 0.55 24.28
C GLU A 282 5.65 1.93 24.51
N LYS A 283 6.84 2.18 23.93
CA LYS A 283 7.65 3.37 24.18
C LYS A 283 6.89 4.66 23.91
N TYR A 284 6.17 4.72 22.79
CA TYR A 284 5.44 5.91 22.36
C TYR A 284 3.96 5.84 22.70
N ARG A 285 3.50 4.76 23.36
CA ARG A 285 2.09 4.48 23.65
C ARG A 285 1.21 4.70 22.42
N ILE A 286 1.58 4.05 21.32
CA ILE A 286 0.88 4.10 20.03
C ILE A 286 -0.57 3.62 20.22
N THR A 287 -1.51 4.36 19.66
CA THR A 287 -2.95 4.08 19.79
C THR A 287 -3.53 3.40 18.56
N SER A 288 -2.95 3.64 17.38
CA SER A 288 -3.43 3.03 16.14
C SER A 288 -2.32 2.75 15.13
N CYS A 289 -2.54 1.75 14.29
CA CYS A 289 -1.71 1.48 13.12
C CYS A 289 -2.50 0.80 12.00
N LEU A 290 -2.04 1.03 10.78
CA LEU A 290 -2.43 0.25 9.60
C LEU A 290 -1.31 -0.74 9.32
N ILE A 291 -1.66 -2.01 9.21
CA ILE A 291 -0.72 -3.12 9.01
C ILE A 291 -1.12 -3.95 7.79
N VAL A 292 -0.23 -4.88 7.44
CA VAL A 292 -0.44 -5.88 6.38
C VAL A 292 -0.42 -7.28 6.98
N PRO A 293 -0.97 -8.31 6.31
CA PRO A 293 -1.10 -9.64 6.89
C PRO A 293 0.19 -10.25 7.46
N PRO A 294 1.38 -10.07 6.85
CA PRO A 294 2.63 -10.54 7.48
C PRO A 294 2.89 -9.96 8.88
N ILE A 295 2.55 -8.70 9.13
CA ILE A 295 2.68 -8.06 10.45
C ILE A 295 1.63 -8.66 11.41
N ALA A 296 0.41 -8.91 10.94
CA ALA A 296 -0.64 -9.55 11.74
C ALA A 296 -0.25 -10.98 12.14
N VAL A 297 0.31 -11.77 11.21
CA VAL A 297 0.84 -13.11 11.49
C VAL A 297 1.99 -13.02 12.51
N ALA A 298 2.92 -12.08 12.35
CA ALA A 298 4.00 -11.88 13.31
C ALA A 298 3.49 -11.51 14.71
N LEU A 299 2.47 -10.63 14.81
CA LEU A 299 1.77 -10.32 16.06
C LEU A 299 1.17 -11.57 16.71
N ALA A 300 0.45 -12.38 15.92
CA ALA A 300 -0.20 -13.59 16.40
C ALA A 300 0.78 -14.66 16.89
N LYS A 301 1.90 -14.85 16.19
CA LYS A 301 2.76 -16.04 16.34
C LYS A 301 4.06 -15.78 17.11
N SER A 302 4.56 -14.55 17.16
CA SER A 302 5.89 -14.27 17.74
C SER A 302 5.84 -14.12 19.26
N PRO A 303 6.72 -14.82 20.02
CA PRO A 303 6.72 -14.73 21.48
C PRO A 303 7.20 -13.37 22.00
N ILE A 304 7.88 -12.56 21.18
CA ILE A 304 8.40 -11.25 21.57
C ILE A 304 7.30 -10.28 21.99
N VAL A 305 6.07 -10.45 21.48
CA VAL A 305 4.92 -9.59 21.83
C VAL A 305 4.63 -9.62 23.34
N LYS A 306 4.92 -10.73 24.01
CA LYS A 306 4.71 -10.91 25.46
C LYS A 306 5.68 -10.11 26.32
N LYS A 307 6.72 -9.50 25.73
CA LYS A 307 7.74 -8.73 26.44
C LYS A 307 7.40 -7.24 26.58
N TYR A 308 6.35 -6.76 25.92
CA TYR A 308 6.02 -5.33 25.82
C TYR A 308 4.58 -5.05 26.25
N ASP A 309 4.34 -3.89 26.86
CA ASP A 309 3.00 -3.36 27.14
C ASP A 309 2.36 -2.77 25.88
N LEU A 310 1.38 -3.49 25.34
CA LEU A 310 0.60 -3.08 24.16
C LEU A 310 -0.75 -2.44 24.55
N SER A 311 -0.94 -2.06 25.82
CA SER A 311 -2.19 -1.53 26.35
C SER A 311 -2.61 -0.16 25.77
N SER A 312 -1.72 0.57 25.09
CA SER A 312 -2.12 1.82 24.45
C SER A 312 -2.93 1.65 23.16
N MET A 313 -2.79 0.49 22.51
CA MET A 313 -3.45 0.23 21.23
C MET A 313 -4.96 0.11 21.39
N SER A 314 -5.72 0.86 20.58
CA SER A 314 -7.18 0.82 20.55
C SER A 314 -7.75 0.50 19.16
N LYS A 315 -6.93 0.58 18.10
CA LYS A 315 -7.38 0.34 16.73
C LYS A 315 -6.26 -0.25 15.88
N ILE A 316 -6.48 -1.43 15.31
CA ILE A 316 -5.64 -2.00 14.24
C ILE A 316 -6.49 -2.24 13.02
N VAL A 317 -5.90 -1.92 11.88
CA VAL A 317 -6.49 -2.27 10.60
C VAL A 317 -5.48 -3.05 9.80
N CYS A 318 -5.91 -4.17 9.24
CA CYS A 318 -5.16 -4.93 8.26
C CYS A 318 -5.72 -4.70 6.85
N ALA A 319 -4.86 -4.48 5.86
CA ALA A 319 -5.28 -4.30 4.47
C ALA A 319 -4.26 -4.91 3.49
N ALA A 320 -4.47 -4.67 2.19
CA ALA A 320 -3.63 -5.10 1.07
C ALA A 320 -3.73 -6.59 0.66
N ALA A 321 -4.04 -7.50 1.58
CA ALA A 321 -4.30 -8.90 1.30
C ALA A 321 -5.26 -9.51 2.33
N PRO A 322 -5.92 -10.64 2.02
CA PRO A 322 -6.84 -11.30 2.94
C PRO A 322 -6.17 -11.67 4.27
N LEU A 323 -6.86 -11.45 5.38
CA LEU A 323 -6.48 -11.94 6.71
C LEU A 323 -7.53 -12.95 7.21
N GLY A 324 -7.07 -14.16 7.52
CA GLY A 324 -7.92 -15.24 7.99
C GLY A 324 -8.37 -15.07 9.44
N MET A 325 -9.57 -15.58 9.76
CA MET A 325 -10.22 -15.44 11.06
C MET A 325 -9.38 -15.94 12.24
N ALA A 326 -8.64 -17.04 12.07
CA ALA A 326 -7.79 -17.59 13.13
C ALA A 326 -6.69 -16.61 13.53
N VAL A 327 -5.99 -16.02 12.55
CA VAL A 327 -4.96 -15.01 12.80
C VAL A 327 -5.59 -13.76 13.41
N THR A 328 -6.76 -13.30 12.91
CA THR A 328 -7.50 -12.17 13.48
C THR A 328 -7.73 -12.36 14.98
N LYS A 329 -8.28 -13.50 15.40
CA LYS A 329 -8.55 -13.80 16.81
C LYS A 329 -7.28 -13.87 17.67
N GLU A 330 -6.21 -14.45 17.14
CA GLU A 330 -4.93 -14.50 17.85
C GLU A 330 -4.33 -13.10 18.04
N VAL A 331 -4.42 -12.22 17.04
CA VAL A 331 -4.00 -10.82 17.17
C VAL A 331 -4.87 -10.09 18.19
N GLU A 332 -6.20 -10.23 18.13
CA GLU A 332 -7.11 -9.62 19.12
C GLU A 332 -6.76 -10.07 20.54
N ALA A 333 -6.44 -11.35 20.74
CA ALA A 333 -6.01 -11.90 22.03
C ALA A 333 -4.69 -11.29 22.52
N VAL A 334 -3.73 -11.00 21.64
CA VAL A 334 -2.48 -10.29 21.99
C VAL A 334 -2.77 -8.91 22.60
N PHE A 335 -3.84 -8.25 22.16
CA PHE A 335 -4.29 -6.98 22.73
C PHE A 335 -5.38 -7.15 23.80
N GLY A 336 -5.55 -8.34 24.37
CA GLY A 336 -6.52 -8.61 25.44
C GLY A 336 -7.99 -8.49 25.01
N ASN A 337 -8.28 -8.71 23.72
CA ASN A 337 -9.63 -8.62 23.12
C ASN A 337 -10.33 -7.26 23.34
N ARG A 338 -9.56 -6.18 23.50
CA ARG A 338 -10.09 -4.83 23.80
C ARG A 338 -10.70 -4.12 22.59
N PHE A 339 -10.37 -4.58 21.39
CA PHE A 339 -10.91 -4.08 20.14
C PHE A 339 -10.82 -5.17 19.07
N HIS A 340 -11.60 -5.01 18.00
CA HIS A 340 -11.55 -5.90 16.85
C HIS A 340 -10.56 -5.43 15.79
N VAL A 341 -9.76 -6.36 15.26
CA VAL A 341 -8.90 -6.08 14.10
C VAL A 341 -9.79 -5.95 12.88
N ARG A 342 -9.82 -4.75 12.30
CA ARG A 342 -10.64 -4.48 11.10
C ARG A 342 -9.87 -4.73 9.83
N GLN A 343 -10.58 -5.04 8.75
CA GLN A 343 -9.99 -5.17 7.42
C GLN A 343 -10.48 -4.09 6.46
N GLY A 344 -9.60 -3.59 5.60
CA GLY A 344 -9.95 -2.67 4.53
C GLY A 344 -9.59 -3.25 3.17
N TRP A 345 -10.35 -2.92 2.14
CA TRP A 345 -10.05 -3.30 0.77
C TRP A 345 -9.98 -2.09 -0.14
N GLY A 346 -9.08 -2.19 -1.12
CA GLY A 346 -8.88 -1.21 -2.16
C GLY A 346 -7.60 -1.54 -2.93
N MET A 347 -7.19 -0.58 -3.75
CA MET A 347 -6.10 -0.74 -4.69
C MET A 347 -5.52 0.62 -5.07
N THR A 348 -4.43 0.60 -5.84
CA THR A 348 -3.78 1.83 -6.32
C THR A 348 -4.74 2.65 -7.17
N GLU A 349 -5.53 1.98 -8.02
CA GLU A 349 -6.54 2.55 -8.92
C GLU A 349 -7.75 3.13 -8.19
N ALA A 350 -7.93 2.82 -6.89
CA ALA A 350 -8.93 3.41 -6.01
C ALA A 350 -8.31 4.37 -4.98
N THR A 351 -7.07 4.82 -5.20
CA THR A 351 -6.34 5.73 -4.31
C THR A 351 -6.32 5.22 -2.87
N CYS A 352 -5.90 3.96 -2.70
CA CYS A 352 -5.81 3.19 -1.44
C CYS A 352 -7.04 2.34 -1.08
N GLY A 353 -8.17 2.94 -0.74
CA GLY A 353 -9.32 2.23 -0.14
C GLY A 353 -10.61 2.45 -0.91
N HIS A 354 -11.50 1.45 -0.90
CA HIS A 354 -12.88 1.55 -1.39
C HIS A 354 -13.91 1.04 -0.38
N THR A 355 -13.51 0.10 0.48
CA THR A 355 -14.31 -0.35 1.63
C THR A 355 -13.52 -0.28 2.93
N ALA A 356 -14.21 0.01 4.02
CA ALA A 356 -13.64 0.03 5.37
C ALA A 356 -14.73 -0.09 6.44
N TRP A 357 -14.33 -0.11 7.72
CA TRP A 357 -15.24 -0.30 8.86
C TRP A 357 -15.51 0.99 9.64
N ARG A 358 -16.65 1.66 9.44
CA ARG A 358 -16.96 2.88 10.22
C ARG A 358 -17.56 2.62 11.61
N THR A 359 -18.18 1.45 11.81
CA THR A 359 -19.05 1.19 12.96
C THR A 359 -18.32 0.52 14.13
N ASN A 360 -18.77 0.78 15.36
CA ASN A 360 -18.52 -0.04 16.56
C ASN A 360 -19.29 -1.36 16.44
N ASP A 361 -19.12 -2.05 15.32
CA ASP A 361 -19.74 -3.34 15.09
C ASP A 361 -19.01 -4.38 15.91
N ASP A 362 -19.50 -4.72 17.10
CA ASP A 362 -18.83 -5.65 18.01
C ASP A 362 -18.78 -7.10 17.48
N GLY A 363 -19.21 -7.33 16.23
CA GLY A 363 -19.03 -8.58 15.52
C GLY A 363 -17.58 -8.82 15.11
N ILE A 364 -17.06 -9.97 15.53
CA ILE A 364 -15.84 -10.56 14.95
C ILE A 364 -16.13 -10.90 13.48
N SER A 365 -15.36 -10.34 12.55
CA SER A 365 -15.57 -10.53 11.11
C SER A 365 -14.28 -10.45 10.30
N THR A 366 -14.20 -11.23 9.22
CA THR A 366 -13.16 -11.11 8.18
C THR A 366 -13.62 -10.24 7.00
N SER A 367 -14.78 -9.60 7.08
CA SER A 367 -15.24 -8.71 6.03
C SER A 367 -14.32 -7.50 5.90
N VAL A 368 -14.30 -6.91 4.71
CA VAL A 368 -13.58 -5.68 4.40
C VAL A 368 -14.45 -4.44 4.65
N GLY A 369 -15.51 -4.61 5.43
CA GLY A 369 -16.40 -3.55 5.90
C GLY A 369 -17.46 -3.17 4.88
N GLU A 370 -17.80 -1.89 4.86
CA GLU A 370 -18.83 -1.27 4.01
C GLU A 370 -18.19 -0.29 3.02
N LEU A 371 -18.95 0.15 2.02
CA LEU A 371 -18.50 1.15 1.04
C LEU A 371 -18.14 2.46 1.73
N LEU A 372 -16.96 3.01 1.39
CA LEU A 372 -16.53 4.34 1.83
C LEU A 372 -17.49 5.44 1.32
N PRO A 373 -17.50 6.63 1.94
CA PRO A 373 -18.35 7.72 1.48
C PRO A 373 -18.25 8.00 -0.03
N ASN A 374 -19.40 8.22 -0.67
CA ASN A 374 -19.53 8.49 -2.11
C ASN A 374 -19.06 7.34 -3.03
N ALA A 375 -18.78 6.15 -2.47
CA ALA A 375 -18.39 4.96 -3.24
C ALA A 375 -19.61 4.15 -3.68
N GLU A 376 -19.48 3.49 -4.83
CA GLU A 376 -20.45 2.56 -5.39
C GLU A 376 -19.76 1.27 -5.85
N LEU A 377 -20.53 0.20 -5.93
CA LEU A 377 -20.07 -1.11 -6.38
C LEU A 377 -21.16 -1.89 -7.12
N LYS A 378 -20.78 -2.61 -8.18
CA LYS A 378 -21.55 -3.67 -8.82
C LYS A 378 -20.81 -5.00 -8.66
N ILE A 379 -21.55 -6.08 -8.56
CA ILE A 379 -21.01 -7.44 -8.63
C ILE A 379 -21.45 -8.01 -9.98
N ILE A 380 -20.51 -8.42 -10.82
CA ILE A 380 -20.76 -8.90 -12.18
C ILE A 380 -20.39 -10.37 -12.29
N ASP A 381 -21.25 -11.17 -12.91
CA ASP A 381 -21.01 -12.59 -13.16
C ASP A 381 -19.85 -12.82 -14.14
N GLU A 382 -19.45 -14.08 -14.32
CA GLU A 382 -18.36 -14.48 -15.21
C GLU A 382 -18.60 -14.11 -16.68
N ASP A 383 -19.87 -13.99 -17.09
CA ASP A 383 -20.27 -13.55 -18.43
C ASP A 383 -19.91 -12.08 -18.72
N GLY A 384 -19.56 -11.30 -17.69
CA GLY A 384 -19.18 -9.89 -17.79
C GLY A 384 -20.36 -8.93 -18.02
N VAL A 385 -21.59 -9.40 -17.92
CA VAL A 385 -22.82 -8.62 -18.21
C VAL A 385 -23.85 -8.73 -17.10
N THR A 386 -24.04 -9.92 -16.53
CA THR A 386 -25.09 -10.17 -15.54
C THR A 386 -24.72 -9.54 -14.19
N GLU A 387 -25.57 -8.62 -13.70
CA GLU A 387 -25.37 -8.01 -12.39
C GLU A 387 -25.96 -8.89 -11.28
N LEU A 388 -25.11 -9.26 -10.32
CA LEU A 388 -25.46 -10.10 -9.20
C LEU A 388 -25.96 -9.29 -7.99
N GLY A 389 -26.68 -9.99 -7.11
CA GLY A 389 -27.29 -9.46 -5.89
C GLY A 389 -26.51 -9.82 -4.63
N VAL A 390 -27.19 -9.69 -3.49
CA VAL A 390 -26.67 -10.05 -2.17
C VAL A 390 -26.33 -11.54 -2.11
N ASN A 391 -25.25 -11.89 -1.42
CA ASN A 391 -24.73 -13.24 -1.22
C ASN A 391 -24.37 -14.00 -2.52
N GLN A 392 -24.24 -13.30 -3.65
CA GLN A 392 -23.84 -13.87 -4.93
C GLN A 392 -22.39 -13.43 -5.26
N PRO A 393 -21.43 -14.37 -5.31
CA PRO A 393 -20.05 -14.06 -5.69
C PRO A 393 -19.91 -13.67 -7.16
N GLY A 394 -19.13 -12.62 -7.43
CA GLY A 394 -18.76 -12.22 -8.79
C GLY A 394 -17.63 -11.20 -8.79
N GLU A 395 -17.27 -10.69 -9.98
CA GLU A 395 -16.25 -9.67 -10.13
C GLU A 395 -16.76 -8.31 -9.62
N LEU A 396 -15.98 -7.69 -8.73
CA LEU A 396 -16.32 -6.39 -8.17
C LEU A 396 -15.97 -5.29 -9.16
N TRP A 397 -16.96 -4.49 -9.55
CA TRP A 397 -16.80 -3.32 -10.39
C TRP A 397 -17.11 -2.09 -9.55
N ILE A 398 -16.21 -1.10 -9.53
CA ILE A 398 -16.30 0.02 -8.60
C ILE A 398 -16.38 1.37 -9.31
N ARG A 399 -17.08 2.31 -8.65
CA ARG A 399 -17.17 3.70 -9.08
C ARG A 399 -17.10 4.61 -7.86
N GLY A 400 -16.43 5.75 -7.99
CA GLY A 400 -16.28 6.70 -6.90
C GLY A 400 -15.31 7.82 -7.22
N PRO A 401 -15.31 8.91 -6.43
CA PRO A 401 -14.45 10.06 -6.67
C PRO A 401 -12.96 9.81 -6.35
N ASN A 402 -12.63 8.68 -5.72
CA ASN A 402 -11.28 8.18 -5.45
C ASN A 402 -10.72 7.27 -6.56
N ILE A 403 -11.51 6.95 -7.59
CA ILE A 403 -11.06 6.14 -8.73
C ILE A 403 -10.12 6.96 -9.62
N MET A 404 -9.03 6.34 -10.04
CA MET A 404 -7.98 6.94 -10.88
C MET A 404 -8.55 7.61 -12.14
N LYS A 405 -7.79 8.56 -12.67
CA LYS A 405 -8.07 9.15 -13.99
C LYS A 405 -7.81 8.15 -15.14
N GLY A 406 -6.80 7.31 -14.98
CA GLY A 406 -6.39 6.33 -15.98
C GLY A 406 -4.96 5.82 -15.76
N TYR A 407 -4.47 4.99 -16.67
CA TYR A 407 -3.05 4.63 -16.72
C TYR A 407 -2.27 5.58 -17.62
N TRP A 408 -1.18 6.11 -17.08
CA TRP A 408 -0.29 7.07 -17.73
C TRP A 408 0.23 6.55 -19.06
N LYS A 409 -0.06 7.28 -20.15
CA LYS A 409 0.34 6.94 -21.53
C LYS A 409 -0.08 5.53 -21.97
N LYS A 410 -1.19 5.00 -21.42
CA LYS A 410 -1.74 3.68 -21.77
C LYS A 410 -3.27 3.76 -21.98
N PRO A 411 -3.76 4.52 -22.97
CA PRO A 411 -5.20 4.68 -23.21
C PRO A 411 -5.91 3.33 -23.43
N ASP A 412 -5.28 2.37 -24.11
CA ASP A 412 -5.88 1.04 -24.32
C ASP A 412 -6.02 0.26 -23.01
N ALA A 413 -5.00 0.30 -22.15
CA ALA A 413 -5.06 -0.35 -20.83
C ALA A 413 -6.10 0.33 -19.93
N THR A 414 -6.27 1.65 -20.07
CA THR A 414 -7.34 2.39 -19.38
C THR A 414 -8.69 1.91 -19.88
N LYS A 415 -8.95 1.95 -21.20
CA LYS A 415 -10.21 1.49 -21.80
C LYS A 415 -10.55 0.06 -21.41
N GLN A 416 -9.56 -0.84 -21.41
CA GLN A 416 -9.76 -2.24 -21.00
C GLN A 416 -10.03 -2.41 -19.51
N ALA A 417 -9.58 -1.49 -18.66
CA ALA A 417 -9.81 -1.57 -17.22
C ALA A 417 -11.19 -1.03 -16.79
N PHE A 418 -11.88 -0.31 -17.66
CA PHE A 418 -13.26 0.13 -17.40
C PHE A 418 -14.28 -0.72 -18.17
N SER A 419 -15.54 -0.64 -17.75
CA SER A 419 -16.70 -1.12 -18.50
C SER A 419 -16.81 -0.42 -19.87
N GLU A 420 -17.60 -0.97 -20.78
CA GLU A 420 -17.75 -0.42 -22.14
C GLU A 420 -18.26 1.04 -22.15
N ASP A 421 -19.11 1.39 -21.20
CA ASP A 421 -19.62 2.75 -20.98
C ASP A 421 -18.62 3.68 -20.25
N GLY A 422 -17.46 3.15 -19.84
CA GLY A 422 -16.41 3.88 -19.12
C GLY A 422 -16.73 4.24 -17.67
N GLN A 423 -17.87 3.81 -17.11
CA GLN A 423 -18.32 4.27 -15.79
C GLN A 423 -17.79 3.45 -14.62
N TRP A 424 -17.46 2.18 -14.85
CA TRP A 424 -17.10 1.23 -13.80
C TRP A 424 -15.70 0.71 -13.98
N PHE A 425 -14.86 0.85 -12.96
CA PHE A 425 -13.54 0.24 -12.94
C PHE A 425 -13.65 -1.24 -12.56
N LYS A 426 -13.09 -2.11 -13.42
CA LYS A 426 -13.10 -3.57 -13.26
C LYS A 426 -11.91 -3.99 -12.41
N THR A 427 -12.16 -4.47 -11.20
CA THR A 427 -11.09 -4.67 -10.21
C THR A 427 -10.25 -5.92 -10.48
N GLY A 428 -10.83 -6.93 -11.13
CA GLY A 428 -10.27 -8.28 -11.19
C GLY A 428 -10.24 -9.00 -9.83
N ASP A 429 -11.00 -8.51 -8.84
CA ASP A 429 -11.23 -9.16 -7.54
C ASP A 429 -12.63 -9.80 -7.55
N ILE A 430 -12.73 -11.04 -7.05
CA ILE A 430 -14.00 -11.71 -6.83
C ILE A 430 -14.43 -11.51 -5.38
N GLY A 431 -15.69 -11.16 -5.19
CA GLY A 431 -16.26 -10.95 -3.86
C GLY A 431 -17.78 -10.97 -3.86
N TYR A 432 -18.36 -10.76 -2.69
CA TYR A 432 -19.80 -10.64 -2.49
C TYR A 432 -20.11 -9.66 -1.36
N VAL A 433 -21.38 -9.30 -1.24
CA VAL A 433 -21.91 -8.48 -0.15
C VAL A 433 -22.99 -9.25 0.60
N THR A 434 -23.04 -9.15 1.92
CA THR A 434 -24.07 -9.77 2.75
C THR A 434 -25.32 -8.91 2.87
N GLU A 435 -26.37 -9.47 3.47
CA GLU A 435 -27.63 -8.74 3.75
C GLU A 435 -27.39 -7.52 4.65
N GLU A 436 -26.39 -7.59 5.53
CA GLU A 436 -25.96 -6.49 6.40
C GLU A 436 -25.08 -5.45 5.70
N GLY A 437 -24.86 -5.58 4.38
CA GLY A 437 -24.05 -4.65 3.58
C GLY A 437 -22.54 -4.80 3.82
N LYS A 438 -22.08 -5.96 4.30
CA LYS A 438 -20.66 -6.24 4.53
C LYS A 438 -20.04 -6.92 3.31
N PHE A 439 -18.93 -6.38 2.83
CA PHE A 439 -18.23 -6.90 1.66
C PHE A 439 -17.18 -7.92 2.07
N TYR A 440 -17.08 -9.01 1.31
CA TYR A 440 -16.06 -10.04 1.46
C TYR A 440 -15.31 -10.21 0.15
N ILE A 441 -13.99 -10.29 0.23
CA ILE A 441 -13.12 -10.57 -0.91
C ILE A 441 -12.73 -12.04 -0.86
N ILE A 442 -12.96 -12.75 -1.96
CA ILE A 442 -12.63 -14.17 -2.10
C ILE A 442 -11.18 -14.31 -2.54
N ASP A 443 -10.85 -13.84 -3.74
CA ASP A 443 -9.47 -13.78 -4.26
C ASP A 443 -9.42 -12.92 -5.54
N ARG A 444 -8.23 -12.81 -6.14
CA ARG A 444 -8.04 -12.30 -7.49
C ARG A 444 -8.61 -13.29 -8.51
N LYS A 445 -9.44 -12.82 -9.44
CA LYS A 445 -10.00 -13.60 -10.55
C LYS A 445 -8.95 -14.45 -11.29
N LYS A 446 -7.75 -13.90 -11.47
CA LYS A 446 -6.63 -14.57 -12.16
C LYS A 446 -5.77 -15.48 -11.29
N GLU A 447 -5.94 -15.45 -9.96
CA GLU A 447 -5.22 -16.34 -9.05
C GLU A 447 -6.09 -17.54 -8.63
N LEU A 448 -7.41 -17.50 -8.91
CA LEU A 448 -8.30 -18.64 -8.72
C LEU A 448 -7.81 -19.84 -9.53
N ILE A 449 -7.69 -20.97 -8.83
CA ILE A 449 -7.20 -22.23 -9.38
C ILE A 449 -8.37 -22.97 -10.01
N LYS A 450 -8.25 -23.32 -11.29
CA LYS A 450 -9.31 -23.97 -12.07
C LYS A 450 -9.24 -25.49 -11.94
N VAL A 451 -9.88 -26.04 -10.91
CA VAL A 451 -9.90 -27.48 -10.63
C VAL A 451 -11.20 -28.10 -11.14
N LYS A 452 -11.14 -28.86 -12.25
CA LYS A 452 -12.31 -29.49 -12.89
C LYS A 452 -13.48 -28.52 -13.12
N GLY A 453 -13.16 -27.33 -13.62
CA GLY A 453 -14.16 -26.25 -13.84
C GLY A 453 -14.59 -25.49 -12.57
N ASN A 454 -14.11 -25.86 -11.38
CA ASN A 454 -14.37 -25.13 -10.15
C ASN A 454 -13.28 -24.08 -9.91
N GLN A 455 -13.68 -22.91 -9.40
CA GLN A 455 -12.74 -21.87 -8.97
C GLN A 455 -12.38 -22.05 -7.50
N VAL A 456 -11.15 -22.47 -7.24
CA VAL A 456 -10.62 -22.66 -5.89
C VAL A 456 -9.78 -21.43 -5.53
N ALA A 457 -10.11 -20.78 -4.42
CA ALA A 457 -9.38 -19.61 -3.93
C ALA A 457 -8.11 -20.04 -3.16
N PRO A 458 -6.90 -19.68 -3.62
CA PRO A 458 -5.68 -19.86 -2.84
C PRO A 458 -5.77 -19.31 -1.42
N ALA A 459 -6.31 -18.10 -1.25
CA ALA A 459 -6.38 -17.44 0.05
C ALA A 459 -7.16 -18.24 1.11
N GLU A 460 -8.20 -18.98 0.70
CA GLU A 460 -8.97 -19.87 1.59
C GLU A 460 -8.09 -21.01 2.13
N LEU A 461 -7.31 -21.64 1.25
CA LEU A 461 -6.41 -22.73 1.62
C LEU A 461 -5.24 -22.24 2.46
N GLU A 462 -4.69 -21.06 2.14
CA GLU A 462 -3.64 -20.39 2.92
C GLU A 462 -4.13 -20.11 4.35
N ALA A 463 -5.36 -19.59 4.51
CA ALA A 463 -5.95 -19.33 5.81
C ALA A 463 -6.18 -20.61 6.64
N LEU A 464 -6.51 -21.73 6.00
CA LEU A 464 -6.62 -23.04 6.68
C LEU A 464 -5.25 -23.57 7.09
N LEU A 465 -4.25 -23.48 6.22
CA LEU A 465 -2.88 -23.92 6.50
C LEU A 465 -2.29 -23.22 7.73
N LEU A 466 -2.53 -21.92 7.89
CA LEU A 466 -2.06 -21.13 9.04
C LEU A 466 -2.69 -21.54 10.39
N GLN A 467 -3.72 -22.39 10.38
CA GLN A 467 -4.29 -22.97 11.60
C GLN A 467 -3.50 -24.19 12.10
N HIS A 468 -2.64 -24.79 11.26
CA HIS A 468 -1.85 -25.94 11.65
C HIS A 468 -0.76 -25.52 12.67
N PRO A 469 -0.59 -26.22 13.81
CA PRO A 469 0.34 -25.81 14.87
C PRO A 469 1.80 -25.65 14.40
N ALA A 470 2.25 -26.47 13.47
CA ALA A 470 3.62 -26.42 12.92
C ALA A 470 3.85 -25.34 11.86
N VAL A 471 2.80 -24.72 11.30
CA VAL A 471 2.93 -23.79 10.16
C VAL A 471 3.13 -22.35 10.64
N ALA A 472 4.19 -21.71 10.15
CA ALA A 472 4.50 -20.30 10.40
C ALA A 472 3.97 -19.37 9.30
N ASP A 473 4.07 -19.80 8.04
CA ASP A 473 3.61 -19.05 6.86
C ASP A 473 3.25 -20.02 5.74
N ALA A 474 2.37 -19.60 4.83
CA ALA A 474 1.90 -20.46 3.73
C ALA A 474 1.55 -19.66 2.47
N ALA A 475 1.73 -20.30 1.32
CA ALA A 475 1.23 -19.82 0.03
C ALA A 475 0.67 -20.99 -0.79
N VAL A 476 -0.38 -20.73 -1.56
CA VAL A 476 -0.98 -21.71 -2.46
C VAL A 476 -0.98 -21.17 -3.88
N ILE A 477 -0.66 -22.06 -4.83
CA ILE A 477 -0.75 -21.79 -6.27
C ILE A 477 -1.39 -22.97 -7.00
N GLY A 478 -1.97 -22.70 -8.16
CA GLY A 478 -2.33 -23.73 -9.13
C GLY A 478 -1.11 -24.15 -9.92
N ILE A 479 -0.84 -25.46 -9.98
CA ILE A 479 0.10 -26.04 -10.95
C ILE A 479 -0.70 -26.64 -12.10
N SER A 480 -0.28 -26.42 -13.34
CA SER A 480 -0.99 -26.95 -14.51
C SER A 480 -0.36 -28.27 -14.95
N ARG A 481 -1.17 -29.33 -15.07
CA ARG A 481 -0.80 -30.62 -15.65
C ARG A 481 -1.94 -31.09 -16.55
N GLU A 482 -1.62 -31.54 -17.77
CA GLU A 482 -2.60 -32.11 -18.70
C GLU A 482 -3.88 -31.27 -18.87
N TYR A 483 -3.73 -29.93 -18.95
CA TYR A 483 -4.82 -28.96 -19.09
C TYR A 483 -5.75 -28.80 -17.86
N GLU A 484 -5.42 -29.41 -16.73
CA GLU A 484 -6.08 -29.21 -15.44
C GLU A 484 -5.14 -28.47 -14.47
N GLU A 485 -5.70 -27.72 -13.52
CA GLU A 485 -4.92 -27.13 -12.43
C GLU A 485 -5.10 -27.90 -11.12
N PHE A 486 -4.01 -28.03 -10.38
CA PHE A 486 -3.96 -28.74 -9.10
C PHE A 486 -3.43 -27.79 -8.01
N PRO A 487 -4.12 -27.63 -6.87
CA PRO A 487 -3.62 -26.79 -5.78
C PRO A 487 -2.33 -27.38 -5.18
N ARG A 488 -1.25 -26.59 -5.14
CA ARG A 488 0.02 -26.91 -4.43
C ARG A 488 0.25 -25.88 -3.33
N ALA A 489 0.65 -26.34 -2.14
CA ALA A 489 1.03 -25.49 -1.03
C ALA A 489 2.55 -25.41 -0.85
N TYR A 490 3.03 -24.21 -0.51
CA TYR A 490 4.38 -23.92 -0.02
C TYR A 490 4.28 -23.47 1.43
N ILE A 491 5.10 -24.04 2.31
CA ILE A 491 4.97 -23.90 3.76
C ILE A 491 6.31 -23.52 4.37
N VAL A 492 6.27 -22.54 5.27
CA VAL A 492 7.35 -22.26 6.21
C VAL A 492 6.94 -22.83 7.57
N LEU A 493 7.80 -23.65 8.15
CA LEU A 493 7.57 -24.23 9.47
C LEU A 493 7.99 -23.26 10.58
N LYS A 494 7.35 -23.39 11.75
CA LYS A 494 7.86 -22.74 12.95
C LYS A 494 9.21 -23.36 13.35
N PRO A 495 10.09 -22.60 14.03
CA PRO A 495 11.34 -23.15 14.55
C PRO A 495 11.08 -24.42 15.37
N GLU A 496 11.93 -25.43 15.20
CA GLU A 496 11.91 -26.68 15.98
C GLU A 496 10.60 -27.49 15.85
N GLN A 497 9.80 -27.25 14.80
CA GLN A 497 8.64 -28.08 14.46
C GLN A 497 8.98 -28.97 13.26
N GLU A 498 8.54 -30.23 13.34
CA GLU A 498 8.61 -31.19 12.24
C GLU A 498 7.20 -31.67 11.90
N VAL A 499 6.87 -31.69 10.62
CA VAL A 499 5.62 -32.24 10.08
C VAL A 499 5.87 -32.71 8.66
N SER A 500 5.28 -33.83 8.28
CA SER A 500 5.40 -34.40 6.94
C SER A 500 4.45 -33.73 5.93
N GLU A 501 4.80 -33.79 4.64
CA GLU A 501 3.91 -33.35 3.56
C GLU A 501 2.55 -34.08 3.61
N LYS A 502 2.56 -35.36 3.99
CA LYS A 502 1.37 -36.20 4.12
C LYS A 502 0.43 -35.70 5.22
N GLU A 503 0.97 -35.36 6.39
CA GLU A 503 0.16 -34.85 7.51
C GLU A 503 -0.50 -33.51 7.16
N ILE A 504 0.21 -32.61 6.48
CA ILE A 504 -0.39 -31.35 5.98
C ILE A 504 -1.50 -31.64 4.96
N PHE A 505 -1.24 -32.54 4.01
CA PHE A 505 -2.23 -32.92 3.00
C PHE A 505 -3.49 -33.50 3.64
N GLU A 506 -3.35 -34.38 4.63
CA GLU A 506 -4.45 -34.97 5.39
C GLU A 506 -5.18 -33.93 6.22
N PHE A 507 -4.45 -33.02 6.88
CA PHE A 507 -5.01 -31.90 7.64
C PHE A 507 -5.95 -31.04 6.78
N ILE A 508 -5.52 -30.67 5.56
CA ILE A 508 -6.37 -29.91 4.63
C ILE A 508 -7.49 -30.78 4.08
N SER A 509 -7.20 -32.02 3.66
CA SER A 509 -8.18 -32.92 3.05
C SER A 509 -9.36 -33.25 3.96
N ALA A 510 -9.16 -33.23 5.28
CA ALA A 510 -10.20 -33.42 6.29
C ALA A 510 -11.13 -32.20 6.45
N ARG A 511 -10.75 -31.02 5.94
CA ARG A 511 -11.44 -29.74 6.16
C ARG A 511 -12.06 -29.13 4.91
N VAL A 512 -11.74 -29.67 3.73
CA VAL A 512 -12.16 -29.09 2.45
C VAL A 512 -12.78 -30.11 1.51
N HIS A 513 -13.62 -29.62 0.59
CA HIS A 513 -14.15 -30.41 -0.51
C HIS A 513 -13.03 -30.99 -1.40
N LYS A 514 -13.28 -32.13 -2.06
CA LYS A 514 -12.27 -32.86 -2.86
C LYS A 514 -11.56 -31.99 -3.90
N THR A 515 -12.27 -31.02 -4.49
CA THR A 515 -11.74 -30.10 -5.50
C THR A 515 -10.73 -29.09 -4.94
N LYS A 516 -10.72 -28.83 -3.63
CA LYS A 516 -9.79 -27.89 -2.98
C LYS A 516 -8.58 -28.58 -2.34
N ARG A 517 -8.47 -29.91 -2.44
CA ARG A 517 -7.36 -30.66 -1.83
C ARG A 517 -6.04 -30.29 -2.50
N LEU A 518 -4.94 -30.40 -1.76
CA LEU A 518 -3.59 -30.08 -2.22
C LEU A 518 -3.01 -31.19 -3.12
N THR A 519 -3.74 -31.56 -4.17
CA THR A 519 -3.39 -32.61 -5.13
C THR A 519 -2.17 -32.26 -5.98
N GLY A 520 -1.78 -30.98 -6.01
CA GLY A 520 -0.53 -30.53 -6.59
C GLY A 520 0.69 -30.76 -5.68
N GLY A 521 0.48 -31.16 -4.43
CA GLY A 521 1.52 -31.46 -3.43
C GLY A 521 1.69 -30.38 -2.36
N VAL A 522 2.56 -30.66 -1.40
CA VAL A 522 3.00 -29.76 -0.33
C VAL A 522 4.50 -29.63 -0.43
N ARG A 523 5.08 -28.44 -0.22
CA ARG A 523 6.54 -28.23 -0.21
C ARG A 523 6.95 -27.34 0.94
N PHE A 524 8.07 -27.65 1.58
CA PHE A 524 8.66 -26.82 2.62
C PHE A 524 9.69 -25.85 2.03
N VAL A 525 9.65 -24.60 2.45
CA VAL A 525 10.55 -23.52 2.01
C VAL A 525 11.03 -22.70 3.20
N GLY A 526 12.17 -22.03 3.05
CA GLY A 526 12.69 -21.14 4.10
C GLY A 526 11.87 -19.86 4.28
N GLU A 527 11.27 -19.35 3.20
CA GLU A 527 10.43 -18.15 3.23
C GLU A 527 9.38 -18.16 2.11
N ILE A 528 8.25 -17.49 2.34
CA ILE A 528 7.25 -17.21 1.28
C ILE A 528 7.62 -15.91 0.57
N PRO A 529 7.82 -15.91 -0.76
CA PRO A 529 8.22 -14.70 -1.48
C PRO A 529 7.05 -13.69 -1.47
N LYS A 530 7.28 -12.52 -0.89
CA LYS A 530 6.29 -11.43 -0.76
C LYS A 530 6.90 -10.11 -1.23
N ASN A 531 6.07 -9.22 -1.77
CA ASN A 531 6.50 -7.84 -2.01
C ASN A 531 6.52 -7.03 -0.68
N PRO A 532 7.10 -5.82 -0.65
CA PRO A 532 7.13 -5.03 0.59
C PRO A 532 5.75 -4.59 1.12
N SER A 533 4.67 -4.69 0.34
CA SER A 533 3.29 -4.50 0.82
C SER A 533 2.64 -5.79 1.31
N GLY A 534 3.41 -6.87 1.46
CA GLY A 534 2.99 -8.15 2.02
C GLY A 534 2.25 -9.09 1.06
N LYS A 535 2.09 -8.72 -0.22
CA LYS A 535 1.42 -9.56 -1.23
C LYS A 535 2.34 -10.69 -1.69
N ILE A 536 1.82 -11.92 -1.72
CA ILE A 536 2.54 -13.10 -2.20
C ILE A 536 2.91 -12.94 -3.68
N LEU A 537 4.19 -13.12 -4.00
CA LEU A 537 4.73 -13.12 -5.35
C LEU A 537 4.53 -14.50 -6.00
N ARG A 538 3.28 -14.88 -6.28
CA ARG A 538 2.91 -16.20 -6.84
C ARG A 538 3.63 -16.55 -8.14
N ARG A 539 4.04 -15.55 -8.93
CA ARG A 539 4.88 -15.75 -10.12
C ARG A 539 6.20 -16.42 -9.77
N SER A 540 6.88 -16.00 -8.71
CA SER A 540 8.14 -16.59 -8.27
C SER A 540 7.98 -18.07 -7.88
N LEU A 541 6.86 -18.41 -7.23
CA LEU A 541 6.51 -19.80 -6.90
C LEU A 541 6.19 -20.63 -8.16
N ARG A 542 5.45 -20.07 -9.13
CA ARG A 542 5.19 -20.72 -10.42
C ARG A 542 6.48 -20.95 -11.22
N ASP A 543 7.42 -19.99 -11.20
CA ASP A 543 8.73 -20.14 -11.84
C ASP A 543 9.59 -21.20 -11.12
N GLN A 544 9.44 -21.33 -9.79
CA GLN A 544 10.05 -22.42 -9.03
C GLN A 544 9.49 -23.79 -9.44
N VAL A 545 8.17 -23.94 -9.60
CA VAL A 545 7.56 -25.19 -10.12
C VAL A 545 8.17 -25.58 -11.46
N LYS A 546 8.35 -24.63 -12.38
CA LYS A 546 8.97 -24.90 -13.69
C LYS A 546 10.41 -25.42 -13.57
N ARG A 547 11.18 -24.92 -12.60
CA ARG A 547 12.54 -25.42 -12.33
C ARG A 547 12.53 -26.82 -11.72
N GLU A 548 11.63 -27.06 -10.76
CA GLU A 548 11.47 -28.36 -10.10
C GLU A 548 11.02 -29.46 -11.10
N GLU A 549 10.06 -29.14 -11.97
CA GLU A 549 9.49 -30.12 -12.91
C GLU A 549 10.31 -30.21 -14.22
N GLY A 550 11.01 -29.14 -14.63
CA GLY A 550 11.89 -29.14 -15.80
C GLY A 550 13.25 -29.81 -15.57
N GLY A 551 13.70 -29.95 -14.32
CA GLY A 551 14.97 -30.62 -13.96
C GLY A 551 14.97 -32.14 -14.14
N ASN A 552 13.79 -32.78 -14.22
CA ASN A 552 13.66 -34.23 -14.38
C ASN A 552 13.73 -34.72 -15.84
N GLY A 553 13.92 -33.82 -16.81
CA GLY A 553 13.98 -34.15 -18.25
C GLY A 553 15.36 -34.48 -18.82
N MET A 554 16.46 -34.29 -18.07
CA MET A 554 17.83 -34.35 -18.62
C MET A 554 18.69 -35.54 -18.13
N VAL A 555 18.12 -36.55 -17.47
CA VAL A 555 18.87 -37.72 -16.93
C VAL A 555 18.36 -39.07 -17.48
N ARG A 556 17.63 -39.10 -18.60
CA ARG A 556 17.12 -40.37 -19.18
C ARG A 556 17.39 -40.58 -20.68
N SER A 557 18.52 -40.09 -21.18
CA SER A 557 18.97 -40.43 -22.55
C SER A 557 20.49 -40.67 -22.67
N MET A 558 21.09 -41.28 -21.66
CA MET A 558 22.37 -41.99 -21.81
C MET A 558 22.33 -43.29 -21.01
N LEU A 559 21.72 -44.29 -21.62
CA LEU A 559 22.14 -45.69 -21.56
C LEU A 559 21.83 -46.32 -22.91
#